data_AF-A0A182YSI8-F1
#
_entry.id   AF-A0A182YSI8-F1
#
_cell.length_a   1.000
_cell.length_b   1.000
_cell.length_c   1.000
_cell.angle_alpha   90.00
_cell.angle_beta   90.00
_cell.angle_gamma   90.00
#
_symmetry.space_group_name_H-M   'P 1'
#
loop_
_entity.id
_entity.type
_entity.pdbx_description
1 polymer ?
#
loop_
_entity_poly.entity_id
_entity_poly.type
_entity_poly.pdbx_seq_one_letter_code
_entity_poly.pdbx_strand_id
1 'polypeptide(L)'
;LKDRVCELRQYTPVASDDMDKHMQCILEVVGFVNGNGEVNESELLSLLQRVDSSVPHAANMKKCVMEASNVGSGKKANTFYTCFLGTSSSTGFKNAVDYNELLRAGKMRLSDPFDVSVVARLIKEIDDGLCG
;
A
#
# COMPACT_ATOMS: atom_id res chain seq x y z
N LEU A 1 -12.55 14.46 5.75
CA LEU A 1 -11.45 13.69 5.11
C LEU A 1 -10.09 14.15 5.61
N LYS A 2 -9.74 15.45 5.55
CA LYS A 2 -8.49 15.99 6.14
C LYS A 2 -8.25 15.56 7.60
N ASP A 3 -9.26 15.63 8.45
CA ASP A 3 -9.12 15.29 9.89
C ASP A 3 -8.94 13.78 10.19
N ARG A 4 -9.08 12.91 9.18
CA ARG A 4 -8.89 11.45 9.31
C ARG A 4 -7.68 10.94 8.53
N VAL A 5 -6.96 11.79 7.80
CA VAL A 5 -5.77 11.40 7.02
C VAL A 5 -4.75 10.70 7.92
N CYS A 6 -4.52 11.23 9.12
CA CYS A 6 -3.54 10.70 10.05
C CYS A 6 -3.97 9.34 10.66
N GLU A 7 -5.28 9.13 10.89
CA GLU A 7 -5.82 7.82 11.32
C GLU A 7 -5.70 6.76 10.21
N LEU A 8 -5.94 7.17 8.97
CA LEU A 8 -5.93 6.28 7.80
C LEU A 8 -4.50 5.85 7.44
N ARG A 9 -3.50 6.67 7.73
CA ARG A 9 -2.08 6.31 7.62
C ARG A 9 -1.60 5.29 8.67
N GLN A 10 -2.41 4.97 9.69
CA GLN A 10 -2.03 3.98 10.72
C GLN A 10 -2.24 2.51 10.32
N TYR A 11 -2.69 2.26 9.10
CA TYR A 11 -2.94 0.92 8.58
C TYR A 11 -3.93 0.07 9.39
N THR A 12 -4.99 0.68 9.93
CA THR A 12 -6.06 -0.06 10.63
C THR A 12 -7.16 -0.44 9.64
N PRO A 13 -7.42 -1.73 9.37
CA PRO A 13 -8.51 -2.14 8.51
C PRO A 13 -9.86 -1.75 9.11
N VAL A 14 -10.71 -1.13 8.31
CA VAL A 14 -12.08 -0.78 8.69
C VAL A 14 -13.02 -1.11 7.53
N ALA A 15 -14.04 -1.93 7.80
CA ALA A 15 -15.04 -2.31 6.80
C ALA A 15 -16.13 -1.23 6.73
N SER A 16 -16.06 -0.34 5.74
CA SER A 16 -17.09 0.66 5.46
C SER A 16 -16.97 1.18 4.02
N ASP A 17 -18.06 1.70 3.46
CA ASP A 17 -18.07 2.26 2.10
C ASP A 17 -17.08 3.44 1.94
N ASP A 18 -16.85 4.22 3.00
CA ASP A 18 -15.87 5.30 3.01
C ASP A 18 -14.44 4.76 2.90
N MET A 19 -14.16 3.64 3.57
CA MET A 19 -12.85 2.97 3.48
C MET A 19 -12.64 2.26 2.17
N ASP A 20 -13.69 1.68 1.59
CA ASP A 20 -13.66 1.09 0.26
C ASP A 20 -13.21 2.12 -0.78
N LYS A 21 -13.83 3.32 -0.77
CA LYS A 21 -13.44 4.44 -1.64
C LYS A 21 -12.05 4.98 -1.32
N HIS A 22 -11.72 5.08 -0.03
CA HIS A 22 -10.43 5.60 0.40
C HIS A 22 -9.28 4.69 -0.04
N MET A 23 -9.39 3.38 0.17
CA MET A 23 -8.36 2.42 -0.23
C MET A 23 -8.26 2.25 -1.73
N GLN A 24 -9.37 2.36 -2.47
CA GLN A 24 -9.31 2.50 -3.92
C GLN A 24 -8.43 3.70 -4.31
N CYS A 25 -8.72 4.88 -3.77
CA CYS A 25 -7.98 6.10 -4.09
C CYS A 25 -6.48 6.00 -3.75
N ILE A 26 -6.14 5.57 -2.53
CA ILE A 26 -4.75 5.48 -2.08
C ILE A 26 -3.98 4.46 -2.91
N LEU A 27 -4.50 3.24 -3.07
CA LEU A 27 -3.81 2.19 -3.80
C LEU A 27 -3.68 2.50 -5.29
N GLU A 28 -4.61 3.25 -5.86
CA GLU A 28 -4.53 3.72 -7.25
C GLU A 28 -3.50 4.83 -7.43
N VAL A 29 -3.43 5.79 -6.49
CA VAL A 29 -2.41 6.85 -6.49
C VAL A 29 -1.00 6.27 -6.40
N VAL A 30 -0.79 5.28 -5.53
CA VAL A 30 0.49 4.55 -5.47
C VAL A 30 0.62 3.52 -6.60
N GLY A 31 -0.39 3.32 -7.43
CA GLY A 31 -0.40 2.44 -8.60
C GLY A 31 -0.34 0.94 -8.29
N PHE A 32 -0.75 0.53 -7.10
CA PHE A 32 -0.89 -0.89 -6.77
C PHE A 32 -2.22 -1.47 -7.21
N VAL A 33 -3.21 -0.63 -7.52
CA VAL A 33 -4.44 -1.06 -8.19
C VAL A 33 -4.77 -0.17 -9.38
N ASN A 34 -5.60 -0.67 -10.30
CA ASN A 34 -6.23 0.10 -11.35
C ASN A 34 -7.59 0.70 -10.91
N GLY A 35 -8.24 1.49 -11.77
CA GLY A 35 -9.54 2.13 -11.48
C GLY A 35 -10.71 1.18 -11.20
N ASN A 36 -10.56 -0.12 -11.44
CA ASN A 36 -11.54 -1.15 -11.08
C ASN A 36 -11.17 -1.90 -9.79
N GLY A 37 -10.10 -1.49 -9.11
CA GLY A 37 -9.58 -2.08 -7.88
C GLY A 37 -8.79 -3.38 -8.08
N GLU A 38 -8.40 -3.70 -9.32
CA GLU A 38 -7.56 -4.87 -9.59
C GLU A 38 -6.10 -4.57 -9.33
N VAL A 39 -5.40 -5.53 -8.73
CA VAL A 39 -4.02 -5.35 -8.26
C VAL A 39 -3.03 -5.45 -9.42
N ASN A 40 -2.09 -4.51 -9.47
CA ASN A 40 -0.92 -4.56 -10.35
C ASN A 40 0.14 -5.50 -9.75
N GLU A 41 -0.11 -6.81 -9.83
CA GLU A 41 0.67 -7.85 -9.14
C GLU A 41 2.18 -7.76 -9.39
N SER A 42 2.58 -7.54 -10.65
CA SER A 42 4.00 -7.48 -11.03
C SER A 42 4.72 -6.29 -10.36
N GLU A 43 4.12 -5.10 -10.39
CA GLU A 43 4.73 -3.90 -9.80
C GLU A 43 4.87 -4.03 -8.28
N LEU A 44 3.79 -4.47 -7.63
CA LEU A 44 3.79 -4.64 -6.18
C LEU A 44 4.74 -5.76 -5.76
N LEU A 45 4.78 -6.90 -6.45
CA LEU A 45 5.69 -7.99 -6.11
C LEU A 45 7.17 -7.59 -6.24
N SER A 46 7.54 -6.84 -7.28
CA SER A 46 8.89 -6.32 -7.44
C SER A 46 9.29 -5.37 -6.32
N LEU A 47 8.38 -4.49 -5.87
CA LEU A 47 8.64 -3.59 -4.76
C LEU A 47 8.73 -4.33 -3.43
N LEU A 48 7.84 -5.29 -3.19
CA LEU A 48 7.88 -6.15 -1.99
C LEU A 48 9.22 -6.88 -1.86
N GLN A 49 9.67 -7.53 -2.94
CA GLN A 49 10.97 -8.22 -2.96
C GLN A 49 12.16 -7.27 -2.72
N ARG A 50 12.02 -5.99 -3.09
CA ARG A 50 13.05 -4.98 -2.86
C ARG A 50 13.09 -4.53 -1.41
N VAL A 51 11.94 -4.31 -0.78
CA VAL A 51 11.87 -3.81 0.60
C VAL A 51 12.01 -4.91 1.64
N ASP A 52 11.66 -6.16 1.29
CA ASP A 52 11.79 -7.34 2.13
C ASP A 52 11.94 -8.60 1.26
N SER A 53 13.18 -9.06 1.06
CA SER A 53 13.43 -10.29 0.28
C SER A 53 13.27 -11.57 1.11
N SER A 54 13.02 -11.46 2.42
CA SER A 54 12.99 -12.61 3.33
C SER A 54 11.63 -13.31 3.35
N VAL A 55 10.57 -12.65 2.85
CA VAL A 55 9.20 -13.15 2.90
C VAL A 55 8.75 -13.68 1.52
N PRO A 56 8.06 -14.84 1.47
CA PRO A 56 7.53 -15.39 0.22
C PRO A 56 6.26 -14.67 -0.25
N HIS A 57 6.42 -13.42 -0.69
CA HIS A 57 5.31 -12.51 -1.02
C HIS A 57 4.33 -13.01 -2.08
N ALA A 58 4.78 -13.81 -3.05
CA ALA A 58 3.95 -14.30 -4.15
C ALA A 58 2.77 -15.16 -3.67
N ALA A 59 2.96 -15.97 -2.62
CA ALA A 59 1.89 -16.81 -2.07
C ALA A 59 0.80 -15.96 -1.39
N ASN A 60 1.22 -14.94 -0.62
CA ASN A 60 0.32 -13.97 0.01
C ASN A 60 -0.42 -13.12 -1.04
N MET A 61 0.28 -12.71 -2.11
CA MET A 61 -0.31 -11.99 -3.24
C MET A 61 -1.44 -12.79 -3.87
N LYS A 62 -1.15 -14.02 -4.29
CA LYS A 62 -2.13 -14.89 -4.94
C LYS A 62 -3.39 -15.09 -4.07
N LYS A 63 -3.19 -15.33 -2.77
CA LYS A 63 -4.29 -15.48 -1.82
C LYS A 63 -5.17 -14.22 -1.79
N CYS A 64 -4.57 -13.05 -1.57
CA CYS A 64 -5.34 -11.83 -1.39
C CYS A 64 -5.95 -11.28 -2.67
N VAL A 65 -5.31 -11.51 -3.83
CA VAL A 65 -5.91 -11.20 -5.14
C VAL A 65 -7.14 -12.07 -5.39
N MET A 66 -7.07 -13.38 -5.08
CA MET A 66 -8.20 -14.28 -5.20
C MET A 66 -9.35 -13.91 -4.26
N GLU A 67 -9.04 -13.46 -3.04
CA GLU A 67 -10.07 -12.97 -2.12
C GLU A 67 -10.76 -11.71 -2.65
N ALA A 68 -9.98 -10.74 -3.15
CA ALA A 68 -10.51 -9.52 -3.76
C ALA A 68 -11.30 -9.79 -5.05
N SER A 69 -10.95 -10.81 -5.85
CA SER A 69 -11.69 -11.11 -7.08
C SER A 69 -13.13 -11.59 -6.83
N ASN A 70 -13.45 -12.02 -5.61
CA ASN A 70 -14.77 -12.51 -5.22
C ASN A 70 -15.73 -11.40 -4.77
N VAL A 71 -15.29 -10.14 -4.75
CA VAL A 71 -16.13 -8.99 -4.37
C VAL A 71 -16.34 -8.03 -5.55
N GLY A 72 -17.34 -7.15 -5.43
CA GLY A 72 -17.60 -6.11 -6.41
C GLY A 72 -16.42 -5.14 -6.55
N SER A 73 -16.27 -4.53 -7.73
CA SER A 73 -15.14 -3.63 -8.08
C SER A 73 -14.87 -2.56 -7.01
N GLY A 74 -15.94 -1.93 -6.49
CA GLY A 74 -15.82 -0.90 -5.45
C GLY A 74 -15.23 -1.38 -4.12
N LYS A 75 -15.10 -2.70 -3.88
CA LYS A 75 -14.58 -3.28 -2.63
C LYS A 75 -13.21 -3.95 -2.80
N LYS A 76 -12.80 -4.25 -4.04
CA LYS A 76 -11.61 -5.06 -4.33
C LYS A 76 -10.35 -4.53 -3.65
N ALA A 77 -10.09 -3.22 -3.77
CA ALA A 77 -8.90 -2.58 -3.20
C ALA A 77 -8.82 -2.74 -1.68
N ASN A 78 -9.92 -2.48 -0.96
CA ASN A 78 -9.96 -2.61 0.50
C ASN A 78 -9.93 -4.07 0.96
N THR A 79 -10.57 -4.99 0.22
CA THR A 79 -10.48 -6.44 0.49
C THR A 79 -9.05 -6.94 0.32
N PHE A 80 -8.37 -6.57 -0.76
CA PHE A 80 -6.96 -6.91 -0.98
C PHE A 80 -6.09 -6.36 0.16
N TYR A 81 -6.22 -5.06 0.45
CA TYR A 81 -5.49 -4.37 1.51
C TYR A 81 -5.63 -5.06 2.87
N THR A 82 -6.87 -5.33 3.27
CA THR A 82 -7.20 -5.95 4.55
C THR A 82 -6.63 -7.37 4.64
N CYS A 83 -6.80 -8.17 3.58
CA CYS A 83 -6.20 -9.50 3.51
C CYS A 83 -4.68 -9.43 3.65
N PHE A 84 -4.03 -8.52 2.91
CA PHE A 84 -2.57 -8.47 2.83
C PHE A 84 -1.94 -8.05 4.17
N LEU A 85 -2.57 -7.12 4.89
CA LEU A 85 -2.17 -6.73 6.25
C LEU A 85 -2.26 -7.88 7.26
N GLY A 86 -3.09 -8.89 7.00
CA GLY A 86 -3.20 -10.12 7.80
C GLY A 86 -2.19 -11.21 7.45
N THR A 87 -1.24 -10.95 6.54
CA THR A 87 -0.21 -11.93 6.13
C THR A 87 1.17 -11.61 6.69
N SER A 88 2.12 -12.53 6.50
CA SER A 88 3.54 -12.27 6.77
C SER A 88 4.14 -11.14 5.91
N SER A 89 3.47 -10.74 4.82
CA SER A 89 3.91 -9.60 3.99
C SER A 89 3.56 -8.23 4.58
N SER A 90 2.84 -8.15 5.70
CA SER A 90 2.27 -6.90 6.23
C SER A 90 3.32 -5.78 6.39
N THR A 91 4.46 -6.08 7.02
CA THR A 91 5.54 -5.10 7.20
C THR A 91 6.14 -4.66 5.87
N GLY A 92 6.49 -5.61 5.00
CA GLY A 92 6.99 -5.30 3.66
C GLY A 92 5.99 -4.49 2.82
N PHE A 93 4.69 -4.75 2.97
CA PHE A 93 3.65 -3.99 2.28
C PHE A 93 3.59 -2.53 2.68
N LYS A 94 3.64 -2.23 3.99
CA LYS A 94 3.67 -0.86 4.49
C LYS A 94 4.89 -0.12 3.95
N ASN A 95 6.06 -0.74 4.04
CA ASN A 95 7.30 -0.19 3.48
C ASN A 95 7.22 0.01 1.96
N ALA A 96 6.56 -0.89 1.22
CA ALA A 96 6.39 -0.76 -0.22
C ALA A 96 5.45 0.39 -0.59
N VAL A 97 4.36 0.59 0.15
CA VAL A 97 3.45 1.74 -0.02
C VAL A 97 4.20 3.05 0.21
N ASP A 98 4.87 3.17 1.36
CA ASP A 98 5.66 4.35 1.73
C ASP A 98 6.76 4.64 0.71
N TYR A 99 7.53 3.62 0.35
CA TYR A 99 8.61 3.77 -0.63
C TYR A 99 8.06 4.20 -2.00
N ASN A 100 6.95 3.63 -2.46
CA ASN A 100 6.38 4.00 -3.76
C ASN A 100 5.71 5.38 -3.74
N GLU A 101 5.17 5.83 -2.59
CA GLU A 101 4.73 7.21 -2.38
C GLU A 101 5.90 8.18 -2.59
N LEU A 102 7.07 7.89 -2.02
CA LEU A 102 8.29 8.70 -2.20
C LEU A 102 8.81 8.70 -3.64
N LEU A 103 8.77 7.56 -4.32
CA LEU A 103 9.16 7.47 -5.73
C LEU A 103 8.27 8.35 -6.61
N ARG A 104 6.95 8.29 -6.40
CA ARG A 104 5.97 9.09 -7.16
C ARG A 104 6.05 10.58 -6.84
N ALA A 105 6.38 10.93 -5.59
CA ALA A 105 6.64 12.30 -5.19
C ALA A 105 8.00 12.84 -5.66
N GLY A 106 8.83 12.02 -6.32
CA GLY A 106 10.18 12.39 -6.75
C GLY A 106 11.16 12.63 -5.60
N LYS A 107 10.84 12.15 -4.39
CA LYS A 107 11.67 12.27 -3.18
C LYS A 107 12.74 11.18 -3.10
N MET A 108 12.56 10.08 -3.84
CA MET A 108 13.53 9.00 -4.04
C MET A 108 13.53 8.55 -5.50
N ARG A 109 14.57 7.84 -5.92
CA ARG A 109 14.67 7.21 -7.25
C ARG A 109 14.80 5.71 -7.11
N LEU A 110 14.32 4.97 -8.11
CA LEU A 110 14.50 3.50 -8.17
C LEU A 110 15.98 3.06 -8.25
N SER A 111 16.89 3.96 -8.60
CA SER A 111 18.34 3.71 -8.55
C SER A 111 18.90 3.75 -7.13
N ASP A 112 18.21 4.39 -6.18
CA ASP A 112 18.70 4.58 -4.82
C ASP A 112 18.55 3.28 -4.04
N PRO A 113 19.55 2.84 -3.25
CA PRO A 113 19.39 1.70 -2.37
C PRO A 113 18.17 1.88 -1.46
N PHE A 114 17.40 0.80 -1.26
CA PHE A 114 16.33 0.84 -0.27
C PHE A 114 16.93 0.90 1.15
N ASP A 115 16.52 1.89 1.92
CA ASP A 115 16.84 2.04 3.34
C ASP A 115 15.57 2.44 4.09
N VAL A 116 15.09 1.56 4.95
CA VAL A 116 13.86 1.74 5.72
C VAL A 116 13.92 2.98 6.63
N SER A 117 15.09 3.33 7.16
CA SER A 117 15.25 4.49 8.04
C SER A 117 15.14 5.80 7.26
N VAL A 118 15.67 5.82 6.04
CA VAL A 118 15.55 6.97 5.13
C VAL A 118 14.10 7.14 4.67
N VAL A 119 13.43 6.05 4.29
CA VAL A 119 12.01 6.05 3.90
C VAL A 119 11.15 6.58 5.05
N ALA A 120 11.30 6.04 6.25
CA ALA A 120 10.54 6.45 7.43
C ALA A 120 10.71 7.94 7.76
N ARG A 121 11.94 8.47 7.63
CA ARG A 121 12.21 9.91 7.84
C ARG A 121 11.52 10.77 6.79
N LEU A 122 11.62 10.42 5.50
CA LEU A 122 11.03 11.21 4.42
C LEU A 122 9.50 11.18 4.44
N ILE A 123 8.90 10.03 4.78
CA ILE A 123 7.45 9.94 4.98
C ILE A 123 7.01 10.81 6.15
N LYS A 124 7.76 10.79 7.26
CA LYS A 124 7.48 11.68 8.38
C LYS A 124 7.49 13.15 7.98
N GLU A 125 8.42 13.60 7.14
CA GLU A 125 8.44 14.98 6.64
C GLU A 125 7.20 15.32 5.80
N ILE A 126 6.67 14.36 5.04
CA ILE A 126 5.40 14.52 4.30
C ILE A 126 4.24 14.61 5.28
N ASP A 127 4.19 13.71 6.26
CA ASP A 127 3.12 13.61 7.24
C ASP A 127 3.05 14.85 8.14
N ASP A 128 4.19 15.33 8.64
CA ASP A 128 4.28 16.55 9.44
C ASP A 128 3.79 17.79 8.64
N GLY A 129 3.93 17.79 7.32
CA GLY A 129 3.41 18.85 6.43
C GLY A 129 1.91 18.75 6.10
N LEU A 130 1.29 17.59 6.34
CA LEU A 130 -0.12 17.31 6.04
C LEU A 130 -1.00 17.24 7.30
N CYS A 131 -0.42 16.78 8.41
CA CYS A 131 -1.06 16.53 9.71
C CYS A 131 -0.61 17.54 10.81
N GLY A 132 0.18 18.55 10.45
CA GLY A 132 0.66 19.63 11.32
C GLY A 132 -0.26 20.84 11.41
#